data_AF-A0A6S7K1V8-F1
#
_entry.id   AF-A0A6S7K1V8-F1
#
_cell.length_a   1.000
_cell.length_b   1.000
_cell.length_c   1.000
_cell.angle_alpha   90.00
_cell.angle_beta   90.00
_cell.angle_gamma   90.00
#
_symmetry.space_group_name_H-M   'P 1'
#
loop_
_entity.id
_entity.type
_entity.pdbx_description
1 polymer ?
#
loop_
_entity_poly.entity_id
_entity_poly.type
_entity_poly.pdbx_seq_one_letter_code
_entity_poly.pdbx_strand_id
1 'polypeptide(L)'
;MAIQNAVEKSVKWDSLFPNVSSLASDGTSLNSGARSGIWERLSQMRQLQENGKDVPLLKIWCAVHRSALAWNSVCSLVAEVNYLIRDAAALATYCHSSGVRTRELHKVATENKLKVLRLPQYFEVRWSRSIRAILMYLKTSPDADANVYLKNWLKKYRLHLSCFLMDAVMLYSRFQMKLQSDSVLVFNLVKEREKFLARLAAAKEKPVTGGWEELFLSTIKVILHESDESENE
;
A
#
# COMPACT_ATOMS: atom_id res chain seq x y z
N MET A 1 31.01 9.14 8.83
CA MET A 1 29.53 9.00 8.74
C MET A 1 29.22 7.61 8.20
N ALA A 2 28.19 6.89 8.67
CA ALA A 2 28.00 5.47 8.29
C ALA A 2 27.94 5.22 6.76
N ILE A 3 27.28 6.11 6.00
CA ILE A 3 27.22 6.05 4.52
C ILE A 3 28.61 6.24 3.91
N GLN A 4 29.37 7.25 4.35
CA GLN A 4 30.75 7.48 3.89
C GLN A 4 31.61 6.22 4.15
N ASN A 5 31.59 5.68 5.36
CA ASN A 5 32.37 4.50 5.72
C ASN A 5 31.96 3.27 4.89
N ALA A 6 30.68 3.17 4.50
CA ALA A 6 30.19 2.08 3.65
C ALA A 6 30.67 2.23 2.20
N VAL A 7 30.63 3.45 1.66
CA VAL A 7 31.09 3.77 0.30
C VAL A 7 32.61 3.61 0.17
N GLU A 8 33.37 4.03 1.19
CA GLU A 8 34.83 3.93 1.24
C GLU A 8 35.36 2.49 1.15
N LYS A 9 34.52 1.49 1.44
CA LYS A 9 34.85 0.07 1.21
C LYS A 9 34.99 -0.27 -0.28
N SER A 10 34.45 0.55 -1.16
CA SER A 10 34.40 0.30 -2.60
C SER A 10 35.03 1.41 -3.43
N VAL A 11 34.83 2.67 -3.04
CA VAL A 11 35.32 3.85 -3.78
C VAL A 11 35.78 4.92 -2.78
N LYS A 12 36.94 5.55 -3.02
CA LYS A 12 37.42 6.64 -2.17
C LYS A 12 36.41 7.79 -2.16
N TRP A 13 35.93 8.16 -0.97
CA TRP A 13 34.93 9.20 -0.79
C TRP A 13 35.36 10.53 -1.41
N ASP A 14 36.59 10.94 -1.18
CA ASP A 14 37.13 12.22 -1.68
C ASP A 14 37.20 12.29 -3.21
N SER A 15 37.23 11.15 -3.90
CA SER A 15 37.11 11.12 -5.37
C SER A 15 35.66 11.06 -5.86
N LEU A 16 34.76 10.42 -5.11
CA LEU A 16 33.38 10.25 -5.52
C LEU A 16 32.54 11.48 -5.21
N PHE A 17 32.60 11.96 -3.97
CA PHE A 17 31.69 12.97 -3.46
C PHE A 17 31.72 14.28 -4.24
N PRO A 18 32.86 14.80 -4.73
CA PRO A 18 32.89 15.98 -5.60
C PRO A 18 32.10 15.80 -6.91
N ASN A 19 32.00 14.57 -7.41
CA ASN A 19 31.28 14.25 -8.65
C ASN A 19 29.77 14.00 -8.42
N VAL A 20 29.30 13.99 -7.17
CA VAL A 20 27.88 13.78 -6.86
C VAL A 20 27.10 15.08 -7.12
N SER A 21 26.15 15.04 -8.05
CA SER A 21 25.29 16.20 -8.36
C SER A 21 24.00 16.23 -7.53
N SER A 22 23.56 15.08 -7.04
CA SER A 22 22.29 14.95 -6.31
C SER A 22 22.30 13.80 -5.31
N LEU A 23 21.42 13.91 -4.33
CA LEU A 23 21.12 12.87 -3.35
C LEU A 23 19.61 12.66 -3.30
N ALA A 24 19.18 11.41 -3.44
CA ALA A 24 17.80 11.02 -3.23
C ALA A 24 17.68 10.18 -1.96
N SER A 25 16.84 10.61 -1.01
CA SER A 25 16.55 9.84 0.20
C SER A 25 15.08 10.01 0.61
N ASP A 26 14.62 9.21 1.57
CA ASP A 26 13.38 9.53 2.25
C ASP A 26 13.49 10.86 3.04
N GLY A 27 12.35 11.36 3.52
CA GLY A 27 12.24 12.61 4.27
C GLY A 27 12.17 12.42 5.78
N THR A 28 12.70 11.30 6.29
CA THR A 28 12.84 11.13 7.74
C THR A 28 13.83 12.17 8.28
N SER A 29 13.67 12.55 9.55
CA SER A 29 14.48 13.60 10.19
C SER A 29 15.99 13.28 10.17
N LEU A 30 16.37 12.01 10.21
CA LEU A 30 17.76 11.56 10.07
C LEU A 30 18.38 11.95 8.71
N ASN A 31 17.56 12.01 7.66
CA ASN A 31 17.99 12.37 6.32
C ASN A 31 17.89 13.88 6.08
N SER A 32 16.71 14.48 6.32
CA SER A 32 16.41 15.86 5.91
C SER A 32 16.46 16.90 7.05
N GLY A 33 16.82 16.53 8.27
CA GLY A 33 16.81 17.41 9.43
C GLY A 33 17.83 18.56 9.33
N ALA A 34 17.40 19.78 9.67
CA ALA A 34 18.14 21.03 9.45
C ALA A 34 19.42 21.23 10.31
N ARG A 35 19.64 20.44 11.37
CA ARG A 35 20.82 20.58 12.26
C ARG A 35 21.79 19.41 12.19
N SER A 36 21.29 18.20 11.98
CA SER A 36 22.08 16.97 12.09
C SER A 36 21.78 15.96 10.99
N GLY A 37 20.88 16.28 10.05
CA GLY A 37 20.49 15.40 8.97
C GLY A 37 21.61 15.22 7.94
N ILE A 38 21.59 14.08 7.25
CA ILE A 38 22.57 13.75 6.20
C ILE A 38 22.63 14.84 5.13
N TRP A 39 21.48 15.39 4.73
CA TRP A 39 21.39 16.47 3.74
C TRP A 39 22.20 17.70 4.13
N GLU A 40 22.09 18.10 5.40
CA GLU A 40 22.78 19.26 5.93
C GLU A 40 24.28 19.00 6.04
N ARG A 41 24.67 17.84 6.61
CA ARG A 41 26.08 17.44 6.75
C ARG A 41 26.79 17.39 5.40
N LEU A 42 26.17 16.79 4.38
CA LEU A 42 26.75 16.71 3.04
C LEU A 42 26.80 18.08 2.36
N SER A 43 25.81 18.94 2.58
CA SER A 43 25.83 20.32 2.06
C SER A 43 27.02 21.11 2.66
N GLN A 44 27.22 21.00 3.98
CA GLN A 44 28.35 21.64 4.68
C GLN A 44 29.71 21.09 4.21
N MET A 45 29.82 19.76 4.06
CA MET A 45 31.04 19.13 3.53
C MET A 45 31.38 19.65 2.13
N ARG A 46 30.39 19.84 1.27
CA ARG A 46 30.59 20.37 -0.09
C ARG A 46 31.05 21.82 -0.07
N GLN A 47 30.47 22.66 0.79
CA GLN A 47 30.89 24.06 0.94
C GLN A 47 32.35 24.16 1.41
N LEU A 48 32.79 23.28 2.31
CA LEU A 48 34.17 23.24 2.81
C LEU A 48 35.18 22.79 1.73
N GLN A 49 34.82 21.81 0.88
CA GLN A 49 35.72 21.29 -0.17
C GLN A 49 35.93 22.27 -1.33
N GLU A 50 34.93 23.08 -1.67
CA GLU A 50 34.95 23.98 -2.83
C GLU A 50 35.42 25.41 -2.48
N ASN A 51 36.16 25.58 -1.37
CA ASN A 51 36.61 26.90 -0.84
C ASN A 51 35.47 27.93 -0.75
N GLY A 52 34.27 27.51 -0.36
CA GLY A 52 33.10 28.38 -0.25
C GLY A 52 32.43 28.74 -1.58
N LYS A 53 32.79 28.11 -2.71
CA LYS A 53 31.97 28.20 -3.93
C LYS A 53 30.65 27.46 -3.70
N ASP A 54 29.56 28.11 -4.07
CA ASP A 54 28.22 27.55 -3.98
C ASP A 54 27.99 26.54 -5.12
N VAL A 55 28.48 25.31 -4.95
CA VAL A 55 28.17 24.18 -5.84
C VAL A 55 26.96 23.45 -5.25
N PRO A 56 25.75 23.60 -5.83
CA PRO A 56 24.54 23.07 -5.22
C PRO A 56 24.51 21.54 -5.27
N LEU A 57 24.32 20.91 -4.11
CA LEU A 57 23.93 19.50 -4.02
C LEU A 57 22.40 19.41 -4.08
N LEU A 58 21.87 18.86 -5.18
CA LEU A 58 20.42 18.69 -5.34
C LEU A 58 19.89 17.64 -4.35
N LYS A 59 19.06 18.08 -3.40
CA LYS A 59 18.44 17.22 -2.38
C LYS A 59 17.03 16.83 -2.84
N ILE A 60 16.84 15.56 -3.15
CA ILE A 60 15.60 15.04 -3.73
C ILE A 60 14.91 14.15 -2.70
N TRP A 61 13.67 14.51 -2.34
CA TRP A 61 12.83 13.65 -1.53
C TRP A 61 12.26 12.53 -2.41
N CYS A 62 12.56 11.29 -2.03
CA CYS A 62 12.04 10.07 -2.65
C CYS A 62 10.53 10.14 -2.90
N ALA A 63 10.15 10.12 -4.18
CA ALA A 63 8.77 10.24 -4.63
C ALA A 63 7.90 9.07 -4.14
N VAL A 64 8.47 7.86 -4.06
CA VAL A 64 7.83 6.64 -3.57
C VAL A 64 7.39 6.83 -2.12
N HIS A 65 8.33 7.22 -1.24
CA HIS A 65 8.01 7.46 0.17
C HIS A 65 7.03 8.62 0.34
N ARG A 66 7.24 9.73 -0.39
CA ARG A 66 6.35 10.90 -0.30
C ARG A 66 4.91 10.58 -0.70
N SER A 67 4.72 9.78 -1.75
CA SER A 67 3.39 9.34 -2.16
C SER A 67 2.78 8.30 -1.21
N ALA A 68 3.59 7.47 -0.55
CA ALA A 68 3.13 6.59 0.52
C ALA A 68 2.61 7.36 1.74
N LEU A 69 3.28 8.43 2.14
CA LEU A 69 2.79 9.32 3.19
C LEU A 69 1.46 9.97 2.80
N ALA A 70 1.34 10.45 1.56
CA ALA A 70 0.10 11.04 1.05
C ALA A 70 -1.05 10.01 1.03
N TRP A 71 -0.79 8.79 0.55
CA TRP A 71 -1.77 7.71 0.52
C TRP A 71 -2.26 7.33 1.93
N ASN A 72 -1.33 7.16 2.87
CA ASN A 72 -1.65 6.88 4.27
C ASN A 72 -2.49 8.00 4.91
N SER A 73 -2.17 9.26 4.59
CA SER A 73 -2.97 10.41 5.05
C SER A 73 -4.39 10.37 4.50
N VAL A 74 -4.59 10.01 3.23
CA VAL A 74 -5.94 9.90 2.65
C VAL A 74 -6.72 8.78 3.34
N CYS A 75 -6.09 7.61 3.54
CA CYS A 75 -6.73 6.49 4.23
C CYS A 75 -7.11 6.78 5.68
N SER A 76 -6.37 7.66 6.38
CA SER A 76 -6.67 8.03 7.77
C SER A 76 -7.72 9.14 7.90
N LEU A 77 -7.78 10.06 6.93
CA LEU A 77 -8.69 11.22 6.94
C LEU A 77 -10.13 10.85 6.55
N VAL A 78 -10.34 9.85 5.70
CA VAL A 78 -11.68 9.40 5.31
C VAL A 78 -12.18 8.39 6.33
N ALA A 79 -13.20 8.77 7.11
CA ALA A 79 -13.67 8.00 8.27
C ALA A 79 -14.11 6.57 7.91
N GLU A 80 -14.84 6.41 6.80
CA GLU A 80 -15.33 5.13 6.31
C GLU A 80 -14.19 4.20 5.90
N VAL A 81 -13.16 4.75 5.25
CA VAL A 81 -11.96 4.00 4.84
C VAL A 81 -11.17 3.59 6.06
N ASN A 82 -10.94 4.51 7.00
CA ASN A 82 -10.22 4.24 8.24
C ASN A 82 -10.94 3.17 9.08
N TYR A 83 -12.27 3.28 9.22
CA TYR A 83 -13.09 2.29 9.90
C TYR A 83 -12.98 0.91 9.23
N LEU A 84 -13.10 0.84 7.90
CA LEU A 84 -12.97 -0.42 7.16
C LEU A 84 -11.59 -1.05 7.32
N ILE A 85 -10.51 -0.26 7.29
CA ILE A 85 -9.14 -0.74 7.50
C ILE A 85 -8.96 -1.29 8.92
N ARG A 86 -9.50 -0.61 9.93
CA ARG A 86 -9.46 -1.08 11.33
C ARG A 86 -10.24 -2.39 11.50
N ASP A 87 -11.44 -2.47 10.94
CA ASP A 87 -12.26 -3.67 10.99
C ASP A 87 -11.58 -4.85 10.26
N ALA A 88 -10.89 -4.57 9.15
CA ALA A 88 -10.12 -5.57 8.43
C ALA A 88 -8.92 -6.08 9.25
N ALA A 89 -8.23 -5.18 9.96
CA ALA A 89 -7.14 -5.54 10.86
C ALA A 89 -7.64 -6.36 12.06
N ALA A 90 -8.82 -6.05 12.59
CA ALA A 90 -9.48 -6.83 13.64
C ALA A 90 -9.82 -8.24 13.14
N LEU A 91 -10.40 -8.35 11.95
CA LEU A 91 -10.70 -9.63 11.31
C LEU A 91 -9.43 -10.47 11.04
N ALA A 92 -8.36 -9.85 10.55
CA ALA A 92 -7.08 -10.53 10.39
C ALA A 92 -6.51 -11.01 11.73
N THR A 93 -6.63 -10.19 12.79
CA THR A 93 -6.20 -10.55 14.15
C THR A 93 -7.03 -11.70 14.71
N TYR A 94 -8.34 -11.72 14.47
CA TYR A 94 -9.22 -12.82 14.82
C TYR A 94 -8.75 -14.14 14.17
N CYS A 95 -8.44 -14.13 12.88
CA CYS A 95 -7.92 -15.33 12.20
C CYS A 95 -6.55 -15.77 12.76
N HIS A 96 -5.66 -14.83 13.09
CA HIS A 96 -4.30 -15.12 13.54
C HIS A 96 -4.14 -15.46 15.02
N SER A 97 -5.06 -15.01 15.86
CA SER A 97 -5.03 -15.30 17.31
C SER A 97 -5.25 -16.78 17.65
N SER A 98 -5.61 -17.62 16.66
CA SER A 98 -5.72 -19.07 16.84
C SER A 98 -5.03 -19.82 15.69
N GLY A 99 -4.14 -20.74 16.06
CA GLY A 99 -3.48 -21.64 15.11
C GLY A 99 -4.46 -22.58 14.39
N VAL A 100 -5.58 -22.93 15.03
CA VAL A 100 -6.66 -23.73 14.42
C VAL A 100 -7.36 -22.91 13.33
N ARG A 101 -7.81 -21.68 13.66
CA ARG A 101 -8.47 -20.78 12.70
C ARG A 101 -7.57 -20.46 11.51
N THR A 102 -6.28 -20.23 11.77
CA THR A 102 -5.30 -20.02 10.69
C THR A 102 -5.16 -21.26 9.80
N ARG A 103 -5.11 -22.47 10.37
CA ARG A 103 -5.02 -23.72 9.59
C ARG A 103 -6.27 -23.96 8.76
N GLU A 104 -7.46 -23.74 9.32
CA GLU A 104 -8.74 -23.86 8.63
C GLU A 104 -8.86 -22.86 7.48
N LEU A 105 -8.47 -21.60 7.69
CA LEU A 105 -8.40 -20.59 6.63
C LEU A 105 -7.52 -21.04 5.45
N HIS A 106 -6.34 -21.61 5.72
CA HIS A 106 -5.46 -22.12 4.67
C HIS A 106 -6.05 -23.34 3.96
N LYS A 107 -6.75 -24.21 4.69
CA LYS A 107 -7.47 -25.36 4.11
C LYS A 107 -8.55 -24.89 3.14
N VAL A 108 -9.45 -24.00 3.59
CA VAL A 108 -10.52 -23.41 2.77
C VAL A 108 -9.93 -22.70 1.55
N ALA A 109 -8.84 -21.96 1.72
CA ALA A 109 -8.18 -21.31 0.60
C ALA A 109 -7.64 -22.32 -0.43
N THR A 110 -7.00 -23.40 0.02
CA THR A 110 -6.44 -24.43 -0.85
C THR A 110 -7.54 -25.16 -1.63
N GLU A 111 -8.63 -25.54 -0.95
CA GLU A 111 -9.80 -26.20 -1.56
C GLU A 111 -10.43 -25.32 -2.65
N ASN A 112 -10.39 -24.00 -2.48
CA ASN A 112 -10.95 -23.03 -3.42
C ASN A 112 -9.93 -22.45 -4.40
N LYS A 113 -8.72 -23.01 -4.48
CA LYS A 113 -7.62 -22.54 -5.34
C LYS A 113 -7.29 -21.06 -5.14
N LEU A 114 -7.48 -20.55 -3.92
CA LEU A 114 -7.20 -19.18 -3.53
C LEU A 114 -5.79 -19.11 -2.90
N LYS A 115 -5.06 -18.04 -3.23
CA LYS A 115 -3.76 -17.78 -2.62
C LYS A 115 -3.94 -16.87 -1.39
N VAL A 116 -3.81 -17.43 -0.20
CA VAL A 116 -3.70 -16.64 1.04
C VAL A 116 -2.24 -16.24 1.20
N LEU A 117 -1.95 -14.95 0.98
CA LEU A 117 -0.69 -14.36 1.42
C LEU A 117 -0.74 -14.18 2.94
N ARG A 118 0.43 -14.15 3.61
CA ARG A 118 0.55 -13.83 5.04
C ARG A 118 -0.33 -12.61 5.34
N LEU A 119 -1.33 -12.75 6.20
CA LEU A 119 -2.23 -11.63 6.48
C LEU A 119 -1.37 -10.50 7.04
N PRO A 120 -1.41 -9.31 6.42
CA PRO A 120 -0.44 -8.29 6.74
C PRO A 120 -0.68 -7.73 8.13
N GLN A 121 0.41 -7.39 8.82
CA GLN A 121 0.37 -6.59 10.03
C GLN A 121 0.01 -5.15 9.65
N TYR A 122 -1.20 -4.72 10.01
CA TYR A 122 -1.72 -3.35 10.19
C TYR A 122 -1.53 -2.27 9.10
N PHE A 123 -0.68 -2.44 8.08
CA PHE A 123 -0.35 -1.36 7.13
C PHE A 123 -0.34 -1.79 5.66
N GLU A 124 -0.36 -3.09 5.36
CA GLU A 124 -0.43 -3.49 3.95
C GLU A 124 -1.89 -3.66 3.54
N VAL A 125 -2.33 -2.83 2.60
CA VAL A 125 -3.64 -2.94 1.93
C VAL A 125 -3.71 -4.18 1.00
N ARG A 126 -2.93 -5.21 1.32
CA ARG A 126 -2.87 -6.52 0.65
C ARG A 126 -3.80 -7.55 1.31
N TRP A 127 -4.30 -7.28 2.52
CA TRP A 127 -5.21 -8.17 3.28
C TRP A 127 -6.46 -8.53 2.48
N SER A 128 -6.88 -7.61 1.65
CA SER A 128 -8.05 -7.67 0.80
C SER A 128 -7.95 -8.75 -0.28
N ARG A 129 -6.74 -9.19 -0.69
CA ARG A 129 -6.62 -10.37 -1.58
C ARG A 129 -7.03 -11.66 -0.88
N SER A 130 -6.95 -11.67 0.45
CA SER A 130 -7.36 -12.78 1.29
C SER A 130 -8.82 -12.65 1.75
N ILE A 131 -9.52 -11.54 1.46
CA ILE A 131 -10.89 -11.30 1.97
C ILE A 131 -11.85 -12.41 1.52
N ARG A 132 -11.74 -12.87 0.28
CA ARG A 132 -12.56 -13.97 -0.24
C ARG A 132 -12.35 -15.25 0.56
N ALA A 133 -11.10 -15.63 0.82
CA ALA A 133 -10.78 -16.82 1.61
C ALA A 133 -11.27 -16.67 3.07
N ILE A 134 -11.15 -15.48 3.64
CA ILE A 134 -11.64 -15.19 5.00
C ILE A 134 -13.17 -15.30 5.06
N LEU A 135 -13.91 -14.70 4.13
CA LEU A 135 -15.37 -14.79 4.10
C LEU A 135 -15.85 -16.24 3.95
N MET A 136 -15.19 -17.04 3.11
CA MET A 136 -15.51 -18.46 2.96
C MET A 136 -15.24 -19.23 4.25
N TYR A 137 -14.11 -18.98 4.91
CA TYR A 137 -13.80 -19.54 6.21
C TYR A 137 -14.87 -19.19 7.25
N LEU A 138 -15.24 -17.91 7.35
CA LEU A 138 -16.25 -17.44 8.30
C LEU A 138 -17.61 -18.11 8.07
N LYS A 139 -18.00 -18.36 6.80
CA LYS A 139 -19.24 -19.08 6.45
C LYS A 139 -19.26 -20.53 6.96
N THR A 140 -18.10 -21.18 6.98
CA THR A 140 -17.95 -22.58 7.43
C THR A 140 -17.61 -22.72 8.91
N SER A 141 -17.28 -21.63 9.59
CA SER A 141 -16.82 -21.64 10.97
C SER A 141 -18.00 -21.83 11.93
N PRO A 142 -17.91 -22.73 12.92
CA PRO A 142 -18.94 -22.90 13.94
C PRO A 142 -18.89 -21.81 15.03
N ASP A 143 -17.91 -20.91 15.00
CA ASP A 143 -17.68 -19.88 16.01
C ASP A 143 -18.78 -18.79 15.94
N ALA A 144 -19.37 -18.45 17.08
CA ALA A 144 -20.36 -17.36 17.17
C ALA A 144 -19.75 -16.02 16.73
N ASP A 145 -18.47 -15.78 17.05
CA ASP A 145 -17.76 -14.56 16.63
C ASP A 145 -17.56 -14.53 15.10
N ALA A 146 -17.35 -15.69 14.47
CA ALA A 146 -17.23 -15.78 13.01
C ALA A 146 -18.52 -15.33 12.32
N ASN A 147 -19.69 -15.71 12.87
CA ASN A 147 -20.98 -15.28 12.35
C ASN A 147 -21.20 -13.76 12.48
N VAL A 148 -20.71 -13.14 13.57
CA VAL A 148 -20.76 -11.68 13.74
C VAL A 148 -19.91 -10.99 12.67
N TYR A 149 -18.67 -11.44 12.47
CA TYR A 149 -17.81 -10.91 11.41
C TYR A 149 -18.42 -11.11 10.02
N LEU A 150 -18.97 -12.29 9.73
CA LEU A 150 -19.59 -12.60 8.44
C LEU A 150 -20.76 -11.65 8.13
N LYS A 151 -21.73 -11.54 9.05
CA LYS A 151 -22.89 -10.64 8.89
C LYS A 151 -22.45 -9.19 8.71
N ASN A 152 -21.41 -8.78 9.43
CA ASN A 152 -20.90 -7.42 9.33
C ASN A 152 -20.26 -7.16 7.96
N TRP A 153 -19.40 -8.07 7.49
CA TRP A 153 -18.66 -7.93 6.23
C TRP A 153 -19.52 -8.18 4.98
N LEU A 154 -20.62 -8.91 5.08
CA LEU A 154 -21.56 -9.13 3.97
C LEU A 154 -22.47 -7.91 3.68
N LYS A 155 -22.42 -6.86 4.49
CA LYS A 155 -23.17 -5.62 4.21
C LYS A 155 -22.74 -5.06 2.86
N LYS A 156 -23.71 -4.86 1.94
CA LYS A 156 -23.48 -4.45 0.55
C LYS A 156 -22.53 -3.27 0.41
N TYR A 157 -22.71 -2.22 1.21
CA TYR A 157 -21.86 -1.02 1.17
C TYR A 157 -20.40 -1.30 1.53
N ARG A 158 -20.13 -2.25 2.45
CA ARG A 158 -18.77 -2.60 2.87
C ARG A 158 -18.07 -3.43 1.82
N LEU A 159 -18.77 -4.42 1.26
CA LEU A 159 -18.23 -5.21 0.16
C LEU A 159 -17.88 -4.30 -1.01
N HIS A 160 -18.82 -3.44 -1.41
CA HIS A 160 -18.59 -2.50 -2.51
C HIS A 160 -17.42 -1.55 -2.24
N LEU A 161 -17.39 -0.90 -1.07
CA LEU A 161 -16.27 -0.03 -0.67
C LEU A 161 -14.94 -0.79 -0.62
N SER A 162 -14.93 -2.04 -0.15
CA SER A 162 -13.73 -2.87 -0.08
C SER A 162 -13.19 -3.21 -1.47
N CYS A 163 -14.08 -3.51 -2.43
CA CYS A 163 -13.74 -3.79 -3.81
C CYS A 163 -13.23 -2.54 -4.54
N PHE A 164 -13.86 -1.39 -4.34
CA PHE A 164 -13.38 -0.11 -4.86
C PHE A 164 -11.98 0.24 -4.31
N LEU A 165 -11.79 0.15 -2.99
CA LEU A 165 -10.50 0.44 -2.36
C LEU A 165 -9.40 -0.51 -2.85
N MET A 166 -9.76 -1.75 -3.13
CA MET A 166 -8.87 -2.73 -3.74
C MET A 166 -8.36 -2.31 -5.10
N ASP A 167 -9.24 -1.81 -5.95
CA ASP A 167 -8.88 -1.33 -7.27
C ASP A 167 -8.03 -0.07 -7.18
N ALA A 168 -8.37 0.85 -6.27
CA ALA A 168 -7.58 2.04 -5.98
C ALA A 168 -6.15 1.68 -5.51
N VAL A 169 -6.02 0.69 -4.63
CA VAL A 169 -4.72 0.17 -4.14
C VAL A 169 -3.93 -0.51 -5.25
N MET A 170 -4.60 -1.26 -6.12
CA MET A 170 -3.94 -1.87 -7.29
C MET A 170 -3.36 -0.79 -8.21
N LEU A 171 -4.14 0.24 -8.51
CA LEU A 171 -3.66 1.39 -9.29
C LEU A 171 -2.50 2.09 -8.60
N TYR A 172 -2.59 2.30 -7.29
CA TYR A 172 -1.54 2.92 -6.49
C TYR A 172 -0.26 2.08 -6.45
N SER A 173 -0.36 0.76 -6.29
CA SER A 173 0.79 -0.14 -6.30
C SER A 173 1.52 -0.12 -7.64
N ARG A 174 0.79 -0.11 -8.76
CA ARG A 174 1.39 0.05 -10.10
C ARG A 174 2.09 1.41 -10.25
N PHE A 175 1.50 2.47 -9.69
CA PHE A 175 2.13 3.79 -9.65
C PHE A 175 3.43 3.79 -8.84
N GLN A 176 3.45 3.18 -7.64
CA GLN A 176 4.66 3.01 -6.83
C GLN A 176 5.78 2.28 -7.59
N MET A 177 5.45 1.14 -8.22
CA MET A 177 6.43 0.39 -9.03
C MET A 177 6.98 1.22 -10.18
N LYS A 178 6.14 2.05 -10.80
CA LYS A 178 6.57 2.93 -11.89
C LYS A 178 7.54 4.01 -11.38
N LEU A 179 7.26 4.61 -10.22
CA LEU A 179 8.15 5.58 -9.57
C LEU A 179 9.51 4.98 -9.14
N GLN A 180 9.55 3.68 -8.83
CA GLN A 180 10.77 2.95 -8.48
C GLN A 180 11.59 2.50 -9.70
N SER A 181 11.03 2.60 -10.91
CA SER A 181 11.70 2.15 -12.12
C SER A 181 12.69 3.18 -12.65
N ASP A 182 13.77 2.71 -13.25
CA ASP A 182 14.79 3.56 -13.91
C ASP A 182 14.23 4.32 -15.14
N SER A 183 13.02 3.96 -15.58
CA SER A 183 12.35 4.60 -16.72
C SER A 183 11.68 5.95 -16.40
N VAL A 184 11.67 6.37 -15.13
CA VAL A 184 11.03 7.61 -14.69
C VAL A 184 12.06 8.59 -14.15
N LEU A 185 12.30 9.65 -14.91
CA LEU A 185 13.10 10.79 -14.48
C LEU A 185 12.31 11.72 -13.57
N VAL A 186 13.01 12.54 -12.79
CA VAL A 186 12.40 13.58 -11.92
C VAL A 186 11.45 14.49 -12.72
N PHE A 187 11.83 14.84 -13.94
CA PHE A 187 11.01 15.68 -14.84
C PHE A 187 9.69 15.01 -15.26
N ASN A 188 9.61 13.69 -15.22
CA ASN A 188 8.42 12.92 -15.60
C ASN A 188 7.44 12.73 -14.43
N LEU A 189 7.84 13.02 -13.19
CA LEU A 189 7.06 12.71 -11.99
C LEU A 189 5.68 13.37 -11.99
N VAL A 190 5.59 14.62 -12.43
CA VAL A 190 4.32 15.38 -12.49
C VAL A 190 3.34 14.71 -13.45
N LYS A 191 3.82 14.34 -14.64
CA LYS A 191 3.04 13.65 -15.68
C LYS A 191 2.58 12.27 -15.20
N GLU A 192 3.45 11.50 -14.55
CA GLU A 192 3.08 10.18 -14.02
C GLU A 192 2.07 10.28 -12.87
N ARG A 193 2.21 11.28 -11.99
CA ARG A 193 1.21 11.62 -10.96
C ARG A 193 -0.15 11.91 -11.60
N GLU A 194 -0.19 12.76 -12.62
CA GLU A 194 -1.44 13.13 -13.30
C GLU A 194 -2.12 11.95 -13.97
N LYS A 195 -1.36 11.07 -14.64
CA LYS A 195 -1.90 9.82 -15.19
C LYS A 195 -2.51 8.94 -14.11
N PHE A 196 -1.85 8.82 -12.95
CA PHE A 196 -2.39 8.07 -11.82
C PHE A 196 -3.68 8.68 -11.29
N LEU A 197 -3.72 10.00 -11.08
CA LEU A 197 -4.91 10.72 -10.62
C LEU A 197 -6.08 10.61 -11.62
N ALA A 198 -5.80 10.71 -12.92
CA ALA A 198 -6.81 10.53 -13.96
C ALA A 198 -7.41 9.11 -13.94
N ARG A 199 -6.58 8.08 -13.71
CA ARG A 199 -7.06 6.69 -13.57
C ARG A 199 -7.92 6.50 -12.32
N LEU A 200 -7.54 7.09 -11.19
CA LEU A 200 -8.36 7.08 -9.97
C LEU A 200 -9.68 7.83 -10.17
N ALA A 201 -9.66 8.98 -10.86
CA ALA A 201 -10.87 9.72 -11.15
C ALA A 201 -11.82 8.93 -12.06
N ALA A 202 -11.29 8.26 -13.09
CA ALA A 202 -12.07 7.39 -13.96
C ALA A 202 -12.69 6.20 -13.20
N ALA A 203 -12.02 5.71 -12.14
CA ALA A 203 -12.54 4.64 -11.29
C ALA A 203 -13.79 5.04 -10.48
N LYS A 204 -14.13 6.34 -10.41
CA LYS A 204 -15.38 6.81 -9.80
C LYS A 204 -16.60 6.55 -10.68
N GLU A 205 -16.42 6.66 -11.99
CA GLU A 205 -17.50 6.57 -12.98
C GLU A 205 -17.70 5.12 -13.44
N LYS A 206 -16.63 4.34 -13.48
CA LYS A 206 -16.66 2.95 -13.92
C LYS A 206 -15.66 2.10 -13.15
N PRO A 207 -15.99 0.82 -12.86
CA PRO A 207 -15.06 -0.12 -12.28
C PRO A 207 -13.77 -0.24 -13.11
N VAL A 208 -12.66 -0.50 -12.44
CA VAL A 208 -11.39 -0.77 -13.12
C VAL A 208 -11.52 -2.11 -13.86
N THR A 209 -11.16 -2.14 -15.15
CA THR A 209 -11.22 -3.37 -15.96
C THR A 209 -10.33 -4.46 -15.38
N GLY A 210 -10.88 -5.65 -15.18
CA GLY A 210 -10.28 -6.78 -14.48
C GLY A 210 -10.11 -6.55 -12.98
N GLY A 211 -10.77 -5.52 -12.43
CA GLY A 211 -10.75 -5.12 -11.04
C GLY A 211 -11.74 -5.89 -10.17
N TRP A 212 -11.60 -5.72 -8.87
CA TRP A 212 -12.43 -6.36 -7.86
C TRP A 212 -13.85 -5.80 -7.84
N GLU A 213 -14.04 -4.52 -8.15
CA GLU A 213 -15.36 -3.91 -8.23
C GLU A 213 -16.15 -4.45 -9.43
N GLU A 214 -15.51 -4.64 -10.57
CA GLU A 214 -16.13 -5.26 -11.75
C GLU A 214 -16.53 -6.72 -11.46
N LEU A 215 -15.63 -7.50 -10.86
CA LEU A 215 -15.91 -8.86 -10.41
C LEU A 215 -17.04 -8.90 -9.38
N PHE A 216 -17.07 -7.95 -8.44
CA PHE A 216 -18.11 -7.87 -7.44
C PHE A 216 -19.48 -7.55 -8.06
N LEU A 217 -19.57 -6.54 -8.92
CA LEU A 217 -20.81 -6.14 -9.59
C LEU A 217 -21.34 -7.25 -10.52
N SER A 218 -20.44 -8.02 -11.14
CA SER A 218 -20.82 -9.17 -11.98
C SER A 218 -21.23 -10.40 -11.15
N THR A 219 -20.69 -10.58 -9.93
CA THR A 219 -20.94 -11.78 -9.10
C THR A 219 -22.10 -11.58 -8.11
N ILE A 220 -22.40 -10.36 -7.66
CA ILE A 220 -23.49 -10.11 -6.69
C ILE A 220 -24.87 -10.49 -7.23
N LYS A 221 -25.08 -10.46 -8.54
CA LYS A 221 -26.33 -10.94 -9.15
C LYS A 221 -26.60 -12.42 -8.87
N VAL A 222 -25.56 -13.23 -8.60
CA VAL A 222 -25.69 -14.66 -8.32
C VAL A 222 -25.97 -14.91 -6.83
N ILE A 223 -25.29 -14.19 -5.93
CA ILE A 223 -25.40 -14.41 -4.47
C ILE A 223 -26.69 -13.82 -3.87
N LEU A 224 -27.18 -12.69 -4.39
CA LEU A 224 -28.43 -12.09 -3.90
C LEU A 224 -29.69 -12.76 -4.48
N HIS A 225 -29.59 -13.47 -5.60
CA HIS A 225 -30.72 -14.27 -6.11
C HIS A 225 -30.93 -15.56 -5.30
N GLU A 226 -29.85 -16.17 -4.79
CA GLU A 226 -29.92 -17.36 -3.93
C GLU A 226 -30.50 -17.07 -2.52
N SER A 227 -30.53 -15.82 -2.07
CA SER A 227 -31.18 -15.44 -0.80
C SER A 227 -32.69 -15.23 -0.92
N ASP A 228 -33.18 -14.74 -2.07
CA ASP A 228 -34.61 -14.47 -2.29
C ASP A 228 -35.41 -15.76 -2.58
N GLU A 229 -34.75 -16.83 -3.03
CA GLU A 229 -35.38 -18.15 -3.20
C GLU A 229 -35.50 -18.92 -1.88
N SER A 230 -34.68 -18.60 -0.87
CA SER A 230 -34.72 -19.26 0.45
C SER A 230 -35.73 -18.65 1.44
N GLU A 231 -36.38 -17.54 1.10
CA GLU A 231 -37.47 -16.93 1.89
C GLU A 231 -38.86 -17.28 1.34
N ASN A 232 -38.95 -18.05 0.24
CA ASN A 232 -40.20 -18.48 -0.40
C ASN A 232 -40.42 -20.01 -0.40
N GLU A 233 -39.69 -20.77 0.40
CA GLU A 233 -39.97 -22.19 0.70
C GLU A 233 -40.34 -22.41 2.18
#